data_AF-A0A6D2GAS7-F1
#
_entry.id   AF-A0A6D2GAS7-F1
#
_cell.length_a   1.000
_cell.length_b   1.000
_cell.length_c   1.000
_cell.angle_alpha   90.00
_cell.angle_beta   90.00
_cell.angle_gamma   90.00
#
_symmetry.space_group_name_H-M   'P 1'
#
loop_
_entity.id
_entity.type
_entity.pdbx_description
1 polymer ?
#
loop_
_entity_poly.entity_id
_entity_poly.type
_entity_poly.pdbx_seq_one_letter_code
_entity_poly.pdbx_strand_id
1 'polypeptide(L)'
;MDKPSTNHRLGALGRQLFGASSDRLQENSLFDIVNAIRQAKDDRNITGIVLDLKNFTGADQPSMRYVGKALREFRDSGKPVFAVGENYSQGQYYLASFANKIWLSPQGQVDLHGFATNGLYYKTLLDKLKVSTHVFRVGTYKSAVEPFIRDDMSPAAREADSRWIGELWQKLPAYRFRQSPDFATTALPWRAGYYRRVNQRRRRHRQICTRP
;
A
#
# COMPACT_ATOMS: atom_id res chain seq x y z
N MET A 1 16.27 -5.68 -26.98
CA MET A 1 16.55 -4.68 -28.03
C MET A 1 15.56 -3.55 -27.77
N ASP A 2 15.89 -2.40 -27.19
CA ASP A 2 17.15 -1.69 -27.04
C ASP A 2 17.18 -0.89 -25.72
N LYS A 3 18.37 -0.74 -25.16
CA LYS A 3 18.76 0.50 -24.47
C LYS A 3 19.76 1.20 -25.38
N PRO A 4 19.68 2.52 -25.48
CA PRO A 4 20.87 3.29 -25.16
C PRO A 4 20.59 4.22 -23.99
N SER A 5 21.41 4.09 -22.95
CA SER A 5 21.62 5.13 -21.95
C SER A 5 22.30 6.33 -22.62
N THR A 6 21.55 7.36 -22.95
CA THR A 6 22.13 8.65 -23.32
C THR A 6 22.33 9.49 -22.05
N ASN A 7 23.56 9.50 -21.54
CA ASN A 7 24.04 10.46 -20.56
C ASN A 7 24.06 11.87 -21.19
N HIS A 8 22.90 12.55 -21.23
CA HIS A 8 22.84 13.95 -21.63
C HIS A 8 23.16 14.85 -20.43
N ARG A 9 24.44 15.20 -20.28
CA ARG A 9 24.92 16.18 -19.28
C ARG A 9 24.18 17.52 -19.37
N LEU A 10 23.77 17.92 -20.57
CA LEU A 10 22.96 19.12 -20.82
C LEU A 10 21.53 19.03 -20.22
N GLY A 11 20.89 17.87 -20.30
CA GLY A 11 19.58 17.64 -19.67
C GLY A 11 19.65 17.55 -18.14
N ALA A 12 20.80 17.14 -17.60
CA ALA A 12 21.05 17.19 -16.17
C ALA A 12 21.29 18.65 -15.70
N LEU A 13 22.07 19.43 -16.45
CA LEU A 13 22.38 20.83 -16.16
C LEU A 13 21.15 21.75 -16.23
N GLY A 14 20.28 21.56 -17.24
CA GLY A 14 19.03 22.31 -17.35
C GLY A 14 18.09 22.09 -16.17
N ARG A 15 17.99 20.86 -15.67
CA ARG A 15 17.18 20.54 -14.48
C ARG A 15 17.74 21.14 -13.18
N GLN A 16 19.06 21.37 -13.12
CA GLN A 16 19.74 21.94 -11.96
C GLN A 16 19.71 23.49 -11.96
N LEU A 17 19.69 24.11 -13.14
CA LEU A 17 19.61 25.58 -13.31
C LEU A 17 18.19 26.13 -13.11
N PHE A 18 17.14 25.40 -13.50
CA PHE A 18 15.74 25.87 -13.39
C PHE A 18 15.06 25.54 -12.05
N GLY A 19 15.82 25.23 -11.00
CA GLY A 19 15.26 25.12 -9.64
C GLY A 19 14.19 24.03 -9.47
N ALA A 20 14.16 23.02 -10.35
CA ALA A 20 13.44 21.79 -10.07
C ALA A 20 14.27 21.03 -9.01
N SER A 21 14.02 21.33 -7.74
CA SER A 21 14.59 20.59 -6.62
C SER A 21 14.46 19.11 -6.92
N SER A 22 15.60 18.45 -7.09
CA SER A 22 15.65 17.04 -7.42
C SER A 22 15.46 16.19 -6.18
N ASP A 23 14.44 16.47 -5.37
CA ASP A 23 13.79 15.46 -4.53
C ASP A 23 12.92 14.58 -5.46
N ARG A 24 13.59 14.07 -6.49
CA ARG A 24 13.02 13.23 -7.53
C ARG A 24 12.48 12.02 -6.83
N LEU A 25 11.18 11.76 -7.00
CA LEU A 25 10.61 10.44 -6.82
C LEU A 25 11.54 9.45 -7.54
N GLN A 26 12.38 8.77 -6.77
CA GLN A 26 13.37 7.86 -7.32
C GLN A 26 12.61 6.65 -7.88
N GLU A 27 12.72 6.46 -9.18
CA GLU A 27 12.12 5.32 -9.85
C GLU A 27 13.01 4.09 -9.64
N ASN A 28 12.39 2.99 -9.22
CA ASN A 28 13.07 1.72 -9.05
C ASN A 28 12.51 0.71 -10.06
N SER A 29 13.40 -0.03 -10.71
CA SER A 29 13.03 -1.05 -11.68
C SER A 29 12.40 -2.26 -10.98
N LEU A 30 11.16 -2.59 -11.35
CA LEU A 30 10.43 -3.76 -10.86
C LEU A 30 11.23 -5.06 -11.07
N PHE A 31 11.81 -5.22 -12.26
CA PHE A 31 12.51 -6.44 -12.63
C PHE A 31 13.83 -6.59 -11.86
N ASP A 32 14.54 -5.48 -11.63
CA ASP A 32 15.79 -5.52 -10.86
C ASP A 32 15.52 -5.92 -9.41
N ILE A 33 14.45 -5.39 -8.80
CA ILE A 33 14.01 -5.80 -7.45
C ILE A 33 13.70 -7.29 -7.40
N VAL A 34 12.89 -7.80 -8.33
CA VAL A 34 12.49 -9.22 -8.35
C VAL A 34 13.69 -10.13 -8.58
N ASN A 35 14.57 -9.77 -9.52
CA ASN A 35 15.76 -10.55 -9.81
C ASN A 35 16.73 -10.54 -8.62
N ALA A 36 16.90 -9.40 -7.95
CA ALA A 36 17.72 -9.31 -6.74
C ALA A 36 17.18 -10.22 -5.60
N ILE A 37 15.86 -10.24 -5.38
CA ILE A 37 15.23 -11.14 -4.38
C ILE A 37 15.47 -12.61 -4.74
N ARG A 38 15.33 -12.97 -6.02
CA ARG A 38 15.57 -14.35 -6.50
C ARG A 38 17.03 -14.74 -6.42
N GLN A 39 17.95 -13.83 -6.70
CA GLN A 39 19.38 -14.08 -6.52
C GLN A 39 19.72 -14.27 -5.03
N ALA A 40 19.17 -13.41 -4.16
CA ALA A 40 19.34 -13.51 -2.71
C ALA A 40 18.79 -14.83 -2.14
N LYS A 41 17.74 -15.40 -2.75
CA LYS A 41 17.20 -16.72 -2.37
C LYS A 41 18.28 -17.80 -2.44
N ASP A 42 19.09 -17.82 -3.49
CA ASP A 42 20.09 -18.87 -3.77
C ASP A 42 21.49 -18.54 -3.23
N ASP A 43 21.74 -17.29 -2.83
CA ASP A 43 23.02 -16.86 -2.24
C ASP A 43 23.17 -17.33 -0.79
N ARG A 44 24.23 -18.08 -0.49
CA ARG A 44 24.53 -18.59 0.86
C ARG A 44 24.90 -17.49 1.86
N ASN A 45 25.36 -16.33 1.38
CA ASN A 45 25.72 -15.20 2.22
C ASN A 45 24.50 -14.42 2.72
N ILE A 46 23.35 -14.57 2.06
CA ILE A 46 22.11 -13.89 2.46
C ILE A 46 21.27 -14.81 3.32
N THR A 47 21.12 -14.44 4.60
CA THR A 47 20.37 -15.23 5.58
C THR A 47 18.91 -14.82 5.73
N GLY A 48 18.52 -13.65 5.21
CA GLY A 48 17.14 -13.13 5.31
C GLY A 48 16.98 -11.78 4.61
N ILE A 49 15.75 -11.27 4.57
CA ILE A 49 15.40 -9.94 4.04
C ILE A 49 14.72 -9.10 5.12
N VAL A 50 15.09 -7.83 5.21
CA VAL A 50 14.37 -6.83 6.00
C VAL A 50 13.77 -5.79 5.06
N LEU A 51 12.46 -5.59 5.16
CA LEU A 51 11.70 -4.58 4.43
C LEU A 51 11.60 -3.32 5.31
N ASP A 52 12.46 -2.33 5.05
CA ASP A 52 12.26 -0.94 5.50
C ASP A 52 11.59 -0.18 4.35
N LEU A 53 10.30 0.10 4.51
CA LEU A 53 9.45 0.70 3.49
C LEU A 53 9.11 2.18 3.77
N LYS A 54 9.76 2.83 4.74
CA LYS A 54 9.40 4.19 5.18
C LYS A 54 9.37 5.23 4.04
N ASN A 55 10.30 5.11 3.10
CA ASN A 55 10.44 6.00 1.94
C ASN A 55 9.78 5.44 0.66
N PHE A 56 9.10 4.29 0.76
CA PHE A 56 8.38 3.71 -0.37
C PHE A 56 7.05 4.47 -0.57
N THR A 57 6.91 5.08 -1.75
CA THR A 57 5.76 5.91 -2.11
C THR A 57 4.61 5.12 -2.75
N GLY A 58 4.81 3.84 -3.06
CA GLY A 58 3.81 2.98 -3.67
C GLY A 58 4.19 2.50 -5.08
N ALA A 59 3.39 1.58 -5.60
CA ALA A 59 3.42 1.11 -6.99
C ALA A 59 2.02 0.58 -7.35
N ASP A 60 1.77 0.24 -8.60
CA ASP A 60 0.54 -0.43 -8.99
C ASP A 60 0.43 -1.82 -8.33
N GLN A 61 -0.81 -2.27 -8.11
CA GLN A 61 -1.09 -3.54 -7.43
C GLN A 61 -0.45 -4.76 -8.15
N PRO A 62 -0.51 -4.90 -9.49
CA PRO A 62 0.21 -5.96 -10.20
C PRO A 62 1.72 -6.01 -9.93
N SER A 63 2.41 -4.87 -10.00
CA SER A 63 3.84 -4.78 -9.71
C SER A 63 4.17 -5.21 -8.28
N MET A 64 3.42 -4.70 -7.29
CA MET A 64 3.62 -5.12 -5.90
C MET A 64 3.29 -6.60 -5.68
N ARG A 65 2.30 -7.14 -6.39
CA ARG A 65 1.98 -8.58 -6.36
C ARG A 65 3.14 -9.41 -6.92
N TYR A 66 3.82 -8.92 -7.95
CA TYR A 66 4.97 -9.60 -8.55
C TYR A 66 6.17 -9.62 -7.60
N VAL A 67 6.48 -8.50 -6.94
CA VAL A 67 7.47 -8.46 -5.84
C VAL A 67 7.07 -9.40 -4.70
N GLY A 68 5.81 -9.36 -4.27
CA GLY A 68 5.29 -10.25 -3.23
C GLY A 68 5.37 -11.73 -3.59
N LYS A 69 5.28 -12.10 -4.87
CA LYS A 69 5.54 -13.47 -5.33
C LYS A 69 7.00 -13.86 -5.08
N ALA A 70 7.96 -13.01 -5.45
CA ALA A 70 9.38 -13.26 -5.21
C ALA A 70 9.71 -13.33 -3.70
N LEU A 71 9.08 -12.48 -2.87
CA LEU A 71 9.23 -12.54 -1.42
C LEU A 71 8.72 -13.86 -0.83
N ARG A 72 7.62 -14.41 -1.36
CA ARG A 72 7.17 -15.76 -0.98
C ARG A 72 8.15 -16.83 -1.43
N GLU A 73 8.61 -16.80 -2.69
CA GLU A 73 9.62 -17.74 -3.19
C GLU A 73 10.89 -17.72 -2.31
N PHE A 74 11.33 -16.54 -1.85
CA PHE A 74 12.44 -16.39 -0.92
C PHE A 74 12.13 -16.98 0.46
N ARG A 75 10.91 -16.77 0.97
CA ARG A 75 10.49 -17.30 2.27
C ARG A 75 10.35 -18.83 2.27
N ASP A 76 9.85 -19.37 1.16
CA ASP A 76 9.64 -20.81 0.99
C ASP A 76 10.97 -21.58 0.87
N SER A 77 12.10 -20.90 0.62
CA SER A 77 13.45 -21.50 0.73
C SER A 77 13.96 -21.63 2.17
N GLY A 78 13.16 -21.21 3.15
CA GLY A 78 13.47 -21.29 4.58
C GLY A 78 14.13 -20.03 5.15
N LYS A 79 14.41 -19.01 4.33
CA LYS A 79 15.01 -17.75 4.77
C LYS A 79 13.91 -16.77 5.24
N PRO A 80 14.03 -16.16 6.44
CA PRO A 80 12.99 -15.26 6.95
C PRO A 80 12.96 -13.92 6.22
N VAL A 81 11.76 -13.36 6.10
CA VAL A 81 11.48 -11.98 5.68
C VAL A 81 10.84 -11.23 6.85
N PHE A 82 11.41 -10.10 7.22
CA PHE A 82 10.89 -9.21 8.27
C PHE A 82 10.44 -7.89 7.66
N ALA A 83 9.34 -7.32 8.14
CA ALA A 83 8.95 -5.95 7.82
C ALA A 83 9.03 -5.09 9.09
N VAL A 84 9.67 -3.93 8.99
CA VAL A 84 9.87 -3.02 10.12
C VAL A 84 9.47 -1.61 9.70
N GLY A 85 8.77 -0.91 10.58
CA GLY A 85 8.31 0.44 10.30
C GLY A 85 7.68 1.12 11.50
N GLU A 86 7.77 2.45 11.53
CA GLU A 86 7.04 3.27 12.49
C GLU A 86 5.56 3.36 12.12
N ASN A 87 5.27 3.43 10.82
CA ASN A 87 3.93 3.45 10.24
C ASN A 87 3.94 2.65 8.93
N TYR A 88 2.77 2.20 8.49
CA TYR A 88 2.59 1.63 7.16
C TYR A 88 1.43 2.32 6.45
N SER A 89 1.69 2.92 5.29
CA SER A 89 0.64 3.30 4.34
C SER A 89 -0.02 2.06 3.72
N GLN A 90 -1.17 2.21 3.06
CA GLN A 90 -1.86 1.09 2.40
C GLN A 90 -0.95 0.31 1.42
N GLY A 91 -0.13 1.01 0.63
CA GLY A 91 0.82 0.40 -0.30
C GLY A 91 2.02 -0.25 0.40
N GLN A 92 2.54 0.37 1.45
CA GLN A 92 3.63 -0.21 2.26
C GLN A 92 3.15 -1.48 2.98
N TYR A 93 1.95 -1.45 3.57
CA TYR A 93 1.36 -2.60 4.24
C TYR A 93 1.07 -3.74 3.27
N TYR A 94 0.68 -3.42 2.01
CA TYR A 94 0.52 -4.43 0.97
C TYR A 94 1.78 -5.29 0.81
N LEU A 95 2.96 -4.68 0.68
CA LEU A 95 4.24 -5.41 0.57
C LEU A 95 4.64 -6.06 1.90
N ALA A 96 4.46 -5.36 3.03
CA ALA A 96 4.77 -5.90 4.36
C ALA A 96 3.99 -7.18 4.67
N SER A 97 2.77 -7.34 4.14
CA SER A 97 1.94 -8.53 4.33
C SER A 97 2.54 -9.85 3.80
N PHE A 98 3.58 -9.76 2.96
CA PHE A 98 4.31 -10.93 2.46
C PHE A 98 5.45 -11.38 3.41
N ALA A 99 5.78 -10.59 4.44
CA ALA A 99 6.80 -10.94 5.43
C ALA A 99 6.33 -12.07 6.38
N ASN A 100 7.26 -12.73 7.06
CA ASN A 100 6.97 -13.68 8.15
C ASN A 100 6.48 -12.95 9.40
N LYS A 101 7.10 -11.82 9.72
CA LYS A 101 6.76 -10.98 10.88
C LYS A 101 6.78 -9.52 10.48
N ILE A 102 5.79 -8.78 10.97
CA ILE A 102 5.64 -7.35 10.77
C ILE A 102 5.78 -6.69 12.14
N TRP A 103 6.74 -5.80 12.29
CA TRP A 103 6.90 -4.97 13.48
C TRP A 103 6.40 -3.56 13.20
N LEU A 104 5.72 -3.01 14.20
CA LEU A 104 5.14 -1.69 14.19
C LEU A 104 5.51 -0.99 15.50
N SER A 105 5.83 0.30 15.42
CA SER A 105 5.99 1.13 16.62
C SER A 105 4.73 1.06 17.49
N PRO A 106 4.84 1.06 18.84
CA PRO A 106 3.66 1.08 19.71
C PRO A 106 2.74 2.29 19.50
N GLN A 107 3.27 3.39 18.97
CA GLN A 107 2.52 4.61 18.61
C GLN A 107 2.24 4.70 17.11
N GLY A 108 2.60 3.66 16.35
CA GLY A 108 2.45 3.59 14.92
C GLY A 108 1.03 3.24 14.47
N GLN A 109 0.74 3.53 13.20
CA GLN A 109 -0.52 3.17 12.57
C GLN A 109 -0.31 2.37 11.27
N VAL A 110 -1.32 1.57 10.94
CA VAL A 110 -1.49 0.96 9.63
C VAL A 110 -2.67 1.65 8.95
N ASP A 111 -2.39 2.42 7.92
CA ASP A 111 -3.37 3.26 7.23
C ASP A 111 -4.05 2.47 6.10
N LEU A 112 -5.18 1.82 6.41
CA LEU A 112 -6.01 1.09 5.46
C LEU A 112 -7.35 1.79 5.29
N HIS A 113 -7.55 2.40 4.12
CA HIS A 113 -8.71 3.25 3.84
C HIS A 113 -9.50 2.83 2.60
N GLY A 114 -9.04 1.82 1.84
CA GLY A 114 -9.71 1.37 0.63
C GLY A 114 -9.20 2.03 -0.64
N PHE A 115 -9.83 1.72 -1.77
CA PHE A 115 -9.61 2.39 -3.05
C PHE A 115 -10.79 3.30 -3.37
N ALA A 116 -10.48 4.45 -3.97
CA ALA A 116 -11.46 5.39 -4.48
C ALA A 116 -11.03 5.87 -5.87
N THR A 117 -12.00 6.23 -6.69
CA THR A 117 -11.79 7.01 -7.92
C THR A 117 -12.52 8.34 -7.76
N ASN A 118 -11.83 9.42 -8.09
CA ASN A 118 -12.39 10.76 -8.07
C ASN A 118 -11.99 11.46 -9.37
N GLY A 119 -12.99 11.79 -10.18
CA GLY A 119 -12.83 12.60 -11.38
C GLY A 119 -13.41 13.97 -11.15
N LEU A 120 -12.79 14.98 -11.76
CA LEU A 120 -13.37 16.31 -11.84
C LEU A 120 -14.29 16.39 -13.05
N TYR A 121 -15.38 17.14 -12.93
CA TYR A 121 -16.35 17.37 -13.99
C TYR A 121 -16.54 18.87 -14.16
N TYR A 122 -16.47 19.35 -15.40
CA TYR A 122 -16.30 20.77 -15.71
C TYR A 122 -17.33 21.32 -16.68
N LYS A 123 -18.38 20.56 -17.02
CA LYS A 123 -19.38 21.00 -18.00
C LYS A 123 -19.98 22.37 -17.66
N THR A 124 -20.42 22.57 -16.42
CA THR A 124 -20.94 23.87 -15.98
C THR A 124 -19.90 25.00 -16.03
N LEU A 125 -18.62 24.70 -15.79
CA LEU A 125 -17.54 25.69 -15.93
C LEU A 125 -17.35 26.09 -17.40
N LEU A 126 -17.31 25.10 -18.30
CA LEU A 126 -17.14 25.31 -19.74
C LEU A 126 -18.31 26.11 -20.33
N ASP A 127 -19.55 25.81 -19.91
CA ASP A 127 -20.74 26.56 -20.31
C ASP A 127 -20.65 28.03 -19.88
N LYS A 128 -20.21 28.30 -18.64
CA LYS A 128 -20.03 29.67 -18.12
C LYS A 128 -18.96 30.44 -18.87
N LEU A 129 -17.90 29.76 -19.30
CA LEU A 129 -16.83 30.32 -20.12
C LEU A 129 -17.20 30.39 -21.61
N LYS A 130 -18.41 29.97 -21.99
CA LYS A 130 -18.90 29.91 -23.38
C LYS A 130 -18.01 29.07 -24.30
N VAL A 131 -17.37 28.02 -23.75
CA VAL A 131 -16.55 27.08 -24.52
C VAL A 131 -17.46 26.09 -25.23
N SER A 132 -17.29 25.95 -26.55
CA SER A 132 -18.04 24.97 -27.35
C SER A 132 -17.30 23.63 -27.36
N THR A 133 -17.90 22.60 -26.75
CA THR A 133 -17.33 21.26 -26.66
C THR A 133 -18.03 20.31 -27.63
N HIS A 134 -17.28 19.74 -28.59
CA HIS A 134 -17.80 18.74 -29.53
C HIS A 134 -17.18 17.38 -29.22
N VAL A 135 -18.02 16.44 -28.78
CA VAL A 135 -17.57 15.07 -28.41
C VAL A 135 -18.21 14.06 -29.36
N PHE A 136 -17.37 13.29 -30.03
CA PHE A 136 -17.77 12.11 -30.80
C PHE A 136 -17.35 10.86 -30.02
N ARG A 137 -18.31 10.01 -29.64
CA ARG A 137 -18.02 8.75 -28.93
C ARG A 137 -18.85 7.60 -29.49
N VAL A 138 -18.25 6.42 -29.47
CA VAL A 138 -18.93 5.13 -29.63
C VAL A 138 -18.59 4.26 -28.43
N GLY A 139 -19.61 3.74 -27.76
CA GLY A 139 -19.48 2.88 -26.58
C GLY A 139 -20.03 3.52 -25.30
N THR A 140 -20.93 2.80 -24.64
CA THR A 140 -21.65 3.25 -23.43
C THR A 140 -20.70 3.52 -22.26
N TYR A 141 -19.63 2.72 -22.11
CA TYR A 141 -18.69 2.79 -21.00
C TYR A 141 -17.44 3.66 -21.29
N LYS A 142 -17.38 4.36 -22.43
CA LYS A 142 -16.25 5.26 -22.74
C LYS A 142 -16.39 6.56 -21.95
N SER A 143 -16.11 6.49 -20.65
CA SER A 143 -16.41 7.51 -19.64
C SER A 143 -15.40 8.66 -19.56
N ALA A 144 -14.21 8.51 -20.14
CA ALA A 144 -13.16 9.54 -20.12
C ALA A 144 -13.58 10.90 -20.74
N VAL A 145 -14.67 10.92 -21.51
CA VAL A 145 -15.23 12.15 -22.10
C VAL A 145 -16.26 12.84 -21.20
N GLU A 146 -16.79 12.15 -20.18
CA GLU A 146 -17.87 12.66 -19.34
C GLU A 146 -17.54 13.97 -18.60
N PRO A 147 -16.29 14.21 -18.13
CA PRO A 147 -15.91 15.49 -17.53
C PRO A 147 -16.22 16.74 -18.37
N PHE A 148 -16.31 16.61 -19.69
CA PHE A 148 -16.55 17.73 -20.59
C PHE A 148 -18.02 17.93 -20.95
N ILE A 149 -18.88 16.94 -20.70
CA ILE A 149 -20.29 16.94 -21.12
C ILE A 149 -21.28 16.77 -19.96
N ARG A 150 -20.78 16.49 -18.75
CA ARG A 150 -21.57 16.33 -17.53
C ARG A 150 -20.88 16.99 -16.34
N ASP A 151 -21.64 17.15 -15.25
CA ASP A 151 -21.13 17.59 -13.94
C ASP A 151 -21.03 16.42 -12.92
N ASP A 152 -21.39 15.21 -13.36
CA ASP A 152 -21.38 13.99 -12.56
C ASP A 152 -21.12 12.73 -13.41
N MET A 153 -20.72 11.66 -12.71
CA MET A 153 -20.48 10.35 -13.30
C MET A 153 -21.80 9.71 -13.74
N SER A 154 -21.87 9.25 -15.00
CA SER A 154 -23.04 8.53 -15.51
C SER A 154 -23.26 7.20 -14.78
N PRO A 155 -24.49 6.64 -14.78
CA PRO A 155 -24.74 5.32 -14.20
C PRO A 155 -23.87 4.21 -14.81
N ALA A 156 -23.61 4.28 -16.13
CA ALA A 156 -22.76 3.30 -16.82
C ALA A 156 -21.29 3.41 -16.37
N ALA A 157 -20.76 4.62 -16.27
CA ALA A 157 -19.42 4.85 -15.74
C ALA A 157 -19.31 4.37 -14.28
N ARG A 158 -20.32 4.66 -13.46
CA ARG A 158 -20.38 4.25 -12.05
C ARG A 158 -20.41 2.74 -11.88
N GLU A 159 -21.19 2.04 -12.70
CA GLU A 159 -21.27 0.58 -12.68
C GLU A 159 -19.91 -0.04 -13.03
N ALA A 160 -19.30 0.40 -14.14
CA ALA A 160 -17.99 -0.10 -14.56
C ALA A 160 -16.91 0.18 -13.52
N ASP A 161 -16.87 1.41 -12.98
CA ASP A 161 -15.87 1.82 -11.99
C ASP A 161 -16.01 1.09 -10.67
N SER A 162 -17.24 0.95 -10.17
CA SER A 162 -17.51 0.19 -8.94
C SER A 162 -17.07 -1.27 -9.09
N ARG A 163 -17.26 -1.86 -10.28
CA ARG A 163 -16.88 -3.25 -10.54
C ARG A 163 -15.37 -3.46 -10.43
N TRP A 164 -14.56 -2.71 -11.18
CA TRP A 164 -13.12 -2.96 -11.18
C TRP A 164 -12.45 -2.51 -9.87
N ILE A 165 -12.89 -1.42 -9.24
CA ILE A 165 -12.37 -0.97 -7.93
C ILE A 165 -12.67 -2.01 -6.85
N GLY A 166 -13.91 -2.53 -6.84
CA GLY A 166 -14.31 -3.59 -5.92
C GLY A 166 -13.46 -4.84 -6.06
N GLU A 167 -13.21 -5.29 -7.31
CA GLU A 167 -12.36 -6.44 -7.57
C GLU A 167 -10.90 -6.22 -7.15
N LEU A 168 -10.32 -5.05 -7.40
CA LEU A 168 -8.95 -4.74 -6.97
C LEU A 168 -8.84 -4.70 -5.44
N TRP A 169 -9.85 -4.17 -4.75
CA TRP A 169 -9.87 -4.13 -3.30
C TRP A 169 -9.95 -5.54 -2.69
N GLN A 170 -10.81 -6.42 -3.22
CA GLN A 170 -10.94 -7.80 -2.76
C GLN A 170 -9.66 -8.63 -2.95
N LYS A 171 -8.83 -8.29 -3.94
CA LYS A 171 -7.55 -8.96 -4.21
C LYS A 171 -6.42 -8.58 -3.25
N LEU A 172 -6.63 -7.60 -2.37
CA LEU A 172 -5.63 -7.16 -1.39
C LEU A 172 -5.34 -8.27 -0.36
N PRO A 173 -4.07 -8.69 -0.17
CA PRO A 173 -3.73 -9.74 0.80
C PRO A 173 -4.19 -9.42 2.23
N ALA A 174 -4.14 -8.14 2.63
CA ALA A 174 -4.61 -7.68 3.93
C ALA A 174 -6.11 -7.90 4.18
N TYR A 175 -6.95 -7.86 3.13
CA TYR A 175 -8.37 -8.21 3.27
C TYR A 175 -8.54 -9.69 3.67
N ARG A 176 -7.66 -10.57 3.20
CA ARG A 176 -7.65 -12.00 3.56
C ARG A 176 -7.18 -12.23 5.01
N PHE A 177 -6.27 -11.41 5.54
CA PHE A 177 -5.82 -11.47 6.95
C PHE A 177 -6.93 -11.11 7.95
N ARG A 178 -7.91 -10.27 7.58
CA ARG A 178 -9.06 -9.98 8.45
C ARG A 178 -9.97 -11.20 8.68
N GLN A 179 -9.91 -12.20 7.80
CA GLN A 179 -10.74 -13.40 7.86
C GLN A 179 -10.02 -14.62 8.47
N SER A 180 -8.72 -14.53 8.77
CA SER A 180 -7.98 -15.63 9.40
C SER A 180 -8.20 -15.67 10.92
N PRO A 181 -8.62 -16.82 11.49
CA PRO A 181 -8.85 -16.98 12.94
C PRO A 181 -7.62 -16.71 13.83
N ASP A 182 -6.42 -16.83 13.27
CA ASP A 182 -5.16 -16.86 14.02
C ASP A 182 -4.68 -15.48 14.51
N PHE A 183 -5.29 -14.38 14.06
CA PHE A 183 -4.88 -13.04 14.46
C PHE A 183 -5.29 -12.69 15.91
N ALA A 184 -6.28 -13.40 16.47
CA ALA A 184 -6.74 -13.16 17.83
C ALA A 184 -5.68 -13.52 18.91
N THR A 185 -4.61 -14.24 18.56
CA THR A 185 -3.69 -14.84 19.55
C THR A 185 -2.30 -14.21 19.58
N THR A 186 -1.99 -13.29 18.65
CA THR A 186 -0.68 -12.59 18.64
C THR A 186 -0.79 -11.12 19.08
N ALA A 187 -1.80 -10.80 19.89
CA ALA A 187 -1.79 -9.59 20.70
C ALA A 187 -0.88 -9.83 21.91
N LEU A 188 0.38 -9.40 21.77
CA LEU A 188 1.39 -9.17 22.81
C LEU A 188 1.02 -9.61 24.25
N PRO A 189 1.72 -10.59 24.87
CA PRO A 189 1.42 -11.09 26.22
C PRO A 189 1.61 -10.05 27.34
N TRP A 190 2.10 -8.85 27.02
CA TRP A 190 2.40 -7.79 27.99
C TRP A 190 1.17 -7.11 28.61
N ARG A 191 -0.04 -7.22 28.02
CA ARG A 191 -1.27 -6.65 28.64
C ARG A 191 -2.03 -7.61 29.55
N ALA A 192 -1.85 -8.93 29.41
CA ALA A 192 -2.55 -9.92 30.24
C ALA A 192 -1.96 -10.03 31.67
N GLY A 193 -0.67 -9.73 31.84
CA GLY A 193 0.01 -9.84 33.14
C GLY A 193 -0.36 -8.74 34.15
N TYR A 194 -0.73 -7.55 33.69
CA TYR A 194 -0.97 -6.40 34.58
C TYR A 194 -2.39 -6.41 35.17
N TYR A 195 -3.42 -6.76 34.39
CA TYR A 195 -4.80 -6.81 34.88
C TYR A 195 -5.06 -7.94 35.87
N ARG A 196 -4.38 -9.08 35.74
CA ARG A 196 -4.54 -10.22 36.66
C ARG A 196 -3.95 -9.93 38.05
N ARG A 197 -2.90 -9.10 38.13
CA ARG A 197 -2.21 -8.75 39.38
C ARG A 197 -2.93 -7.66 40.19
N VAL A 198 -3.60 -6.71 39.52
CA VAL A 198 -4.36 -5.64 40.19
C VAL A 198 -5.69 -6.16 40.77
N ASN A 199 -6.38 -7.08 40.07
CA ASN A 199 -7.64 -7.64 40.57
C ASN A 199 -7.46 -8.68 41.70
N GLN A 200 -6.31 -9.39 41.75
CA GLN A 200 -6.00 -10.25 42.90
C GLN A 200 -5.63 -9.46 44.16
N ARG A 201 -4.97 -8.29 44.04
CA ARG A 201 -4.71 -7.40 45.19
C ARG A 201 -6.00 -6.72 45.72
N ARG A 202 -6.93 -6.31 44.84
CA ARG A 202 -8.22 -5.74 45.29
C ARG A 202 -9.14 -6.76 45.97
N ARG A 203 -9.12 -8.03 45.58
CA ARG A 203 -9.90 -9.09 46.25
C ARG A 203 -9.35 -9.46 47.63
N ARG A 204 -8.02 -9.47 47.84
CA ARG A 204 -7.43 -9.69 49.17
C ARG A 204 -7.67 -8.53 50.13
N HIS A 205 -7.71 -7.29 49.66
CA HIS A 205 -7.97 -6.14 50.54
C HIS A 205 -9.44 -6.05 51.01
N ARG A 206 -10.42 -6.49 50.21
CA ARG A 206 -11.84 -6.50 50.64
C ARG A 206 -12.20 -7.64 51.59
N GLN A 207 -11.47 -8.76 51.58
CA GLN A 207 -11.70 -9.88 52.50
C GLN A 207 -11.13 -9.66 53.91
N ILE A 208 -10.24 -8.67 54.10
CA ILE A 208 -9.67 -8.34 55.42
C ILE A 208 -10.59 -7.38 56.20
N CYS A 209 -11.44 -6.59 55.53
CA CYS A 209 -12.30 -5.59 56.18
C CYS A 209 -13.77 -6.02 56.37
N THR A 210 -14.11 -7.31 56.18
CA THR A 210 -15.50 -7.81 56.29
C THR A 210 -15.60 -9.15 57.03
N ARG A 211 -14.79 -9.34 58.08
CA ARG A 211 -15.06 -10.37 59.10
C ARG A 211 -15.36 -9.66 60.43
N PRO A 212 -16.45 -10.04 61.11
CA PRO A 212 -16.89 -9.41 62.37
C PRO A 212 -15.87 -9.62 63.50
#